data_AF-R6I8V2-F1
#
_entry.id   AF-R6I8V2-F1
#
_cell.length_a   1.000
_cell.length_b   1.000
_cell.length_c   1.000
_cell.angle_alpha   90.00
_cell.angle_beta   90.00
_cell.angle_gamma   90.00
#
_symmetry.space_group_name_H-M   'P 1'
#
loop_
_entity.id
_entity.type
_entity.pdbx_description
1 polymer ?
#
loop_
_entity_poly.entity_id
_entity_poly.type
_entity_poly.pdbx_seq_one_letter_code
_entity_poly.pdbx_strand_id
1 'polypeptide(L)'
;MVIAQVLEAAMLICFGLSWPINAYKNFKAGTAAGTSWQFILLITVGYLAGIAAKFASGMINWVLAVYFINLVCLAVNWAVYFRNCRLDAARLANKQAARIIDSSVNTLLIATDGSKASLEAITFAAHAIDLKKVENIEVLSVAESTSEISAARATEATKHAAETLEHAGVKASEKVCTGEAAAAIVGEARKTDANLVVM
;
A
#
# COMPACT_ATOMS: atom_id res chain seq x y z
N MET A 1 29.38 41.11 -25.71
CA MET A 1 29.85 40.10 -24.73
C MET A 1 28.97 40.03 -23.48
N VAL A 2 28.55 41.15 -22.87
CA VAL A 2 27.71 41.14 -21.65
C VAL A 2 26.31 40.54 -21.87
N ILE A 3 25.62 40.92 -22.95
CA ILE A 3 24.25 40.43 -23.25
C ILE A 3 24.19 38.90 -23.40
N ALA A 4 25.19 38.28 -24.05
CA ALA A 4 25.23 36.83 -24.23
C ALA A 4 25.34 36.07 -22.89
N GLN A 5 26.15 36.59 -21.96
CA GLN A 5 26.31 35.99 -20.63
C GLN A 5 25.06 36.14 -19.76
N VAL A 6 24.35 37.28 -19.89
CA VAL A 6 23.07 37.51 -19.19
C VAL A 6 21.98 36.57 -19.70
N LEU A 7 21.90 36.35 -21.01
CA LEU A 7 20.93 35.41 -21.60
C LEU A 7 21.25 33.95 -21.21
N GLU A 8 22.54 33.57 -21.21
CA GLU A 8 22.99 32.25 -20.75
C GLU A 8 22.64 32.02 -19.27
N ALA A 9 22.89 33.02 -18.41
CA ALA A 9 22.55 32.95 -16.99
C ALA A 9 21.04 32.88 -16.74
N ALA A 10 20.24 33.70 -17.45
CA ALA A 10 18.78 33.68 -17.34
C ALA A 10 18.19 32.31 -17.72
N MET A 11 18.68 31.72 -18.81
CA MET A 11 18.29 30.36 -19.22
C MET A 11 18.63 29.33 -18.13
N LEU A 12 19.85 29.38 -17.58
CA LEU A 12 20.30 28.44 -16.55
C LEU A 12 19.55 28.60 -15.24
N ILE A 13 19.15 29.81 -14.85
CA ILE A 13 18.35 30.05 -13.65
C ILE A 13 16.93 29.52 -13.85
N CYS A 14 16.28 29.82 -14.96
CA CYS A 14 14.94 29.32 -15.27
C CYS A 14 14.93 27.79 -15.32
N PHE A 15 15.92 27.20 -15.99
CA PHE A 15 16.07 25.75 -16.05
C PHE A 15 16.43 25.16 -14.68
N GLY A 16 17.29 25.83 -13.91
CA GLY A 16 17.68 25.48 -12.55
C GLY A 16 16.49 25.40 -11.60
N LEU A 17 15.66 26.44 -11.58
CA LEU A 17 14.47 26.54 -10.74
C LEU A 17 13.36 25.55 -11.11
N SER A 18 13.34 25.06 -12.36
CA SER A 18 12.41 24.00 -12.75
C SER A 18 12.63 22.69 -11.98
N TRP A 19 13.88 22.42 -11.56
CA TRP A 19 14.26 21.20 -10.83
C TRP A 19 13.72 21.16 -9.39
N PRO A 20 13.87 22.20 -8.54
CA PRO A 20 13.22 22.25 -7.23
C PRO A 20 11.71 22.12 -7.29
N ILE A 21 11.06 22.77 -8.27
CA ILE A 21 9.60 22.67 -8.45
C ILE A 21 9.20 21.23 -8.80
N ASN A 22 9.94 20.58 -9.71
CA ASN A 22 9.71 19.19 -10.06
C ASN A 22 9.95 18.24 -8.87
N ALA A 23 11.04 18.44 -8.13
CA ALA A 23 11.33 17.66 -6.93
C ALA A 23 10.23 17.79 -5.87
N TYR A 24 9.75 19.01 -5.62
CA TYR A 24 8.66 19.27 -4.68
C TYR A 24 7.36 18.55 -5.08
N LYS A 25 6.98 18.65 -6.36
CA LYS A 25 5.78 17.96 -6.89
C LYS A 25 5.91 16.45 -6.76
N ASN A 26 7.06 15.88 -7.13
CA ASN A 26 7.29 14.44 -7.02
C ASN A 26 7.36 13.98 -5.56
N PHE A 27 7.94 14.79 -4.68
CA PHE A 27 7.97 14.50 -3.24
C PHE A 27 6.56 14.44 -2.65
N LYS A 28 5.68 15.38 -3.04
CA LYS A 28 4.28 15.42 -2.63
C LYS A 28 3.45 14.30 -3.25
N ALA A 29 3.71 13.92 -4.50
CA ALA A 29 3.04 12.80 -5.15
C ALA A 29 3.38 11.46 -4.48
N GLY A 30 4.61 11.32 -3.96
CA GLY A 30 5.03 10.15 -3.18
C GLY A 30 5.06 8.85 -3.99
N THR A 31 5.16 8.92 -5.31
CA THR A 31 5.31 7.80 -6.25
C THR A 31 6.28 8.20 -7.37
N ALA A 32 7.02 7.24 -7.91
CA ALA A 32 7.99 7.42 -8.98
C ALA A 32 7.35 7.26 -10.37
N ALA A 33 6.08 6.82 -10.46
CA ALA A 33 5.40 6.56 -11.73
C ALA A 33 5.31 7.79 -12.65
N GLY A 34 5.24 9.00 -12.09
CA GLY A 34 5.21 10.26 -12.84
C GLY A 34 6.59 10.83 -13.21
N THR A 35 7.68 10.22 -12.75
CA THR A 35 9.04 10.72 -12.95
C THR A 35 9.81 9.83 -13.93
N SER A 36 10.24 10.39 -15.07
CA SER A 36 11.10 9.68 -16.01
C SER A 36 12.57 9.70 -15.56
N TRP A 37 13.09 8.55 -15.14
CA TRP A 37 14.50 8.40 -14.78
C TRP A 37 15.44 8.65 -15.96
N GLN A 38 15.01 8.31 -17.19
CA GLN A 38 15.77 8.54 -18.42
C GLN A 38 15.98 10.04 -18.66
N PHE A 39 14.94 10.84 -18.40
CA PHE A 39 15.01 12.30 -18.52
C PHE A 39 16.01 12.90 -17.52
N ILE A 40 15.95 12.50 -16.25
CA ILE A 40 16.87 12.98 -15.21
C ILE A 40 18.31 12.56 -15.54
N LEU A 41 18.52 11.32 -16.00
CA LEU A 41 19.84 10.81 -16.38
C LEU A 41 20.42 11.56 -17.58
N LEU A 42 19.64 11.74 -18.65
CA LEU A 42 20.07 12.43 -19.86
C LEU A 42 20.54 13.86 -19.55
N ILE A 43 19.80 14.56 -18.70
CA ILE A 43 20.15 15.93 -18.30
C ILE A 43 21.36 15.95 -17.36
N THR A 44 21.50 14.95 -16.49
CA THR A 44 22.71 14.79 -15.67
C THR A 44 23.95 14.67 -16.56
N VAL A 45 23.91 13.80 -17.56
CA VAL A 45 25.02 13.62 -18.52
C VAL A 45 25.28 14.90 -19.32
N GLY A 46 24.22 15.59 -19.78
CA GLY A 46 24.34 16.87 -20.47
C GLY A 46 25.03 17.95 -19.62
N TYR A 47 24.69 18.05 -18.32
CA TYR A 47 25.34 18.97 -17.40
C TYR A 47 26.82 18.66 -17.19
N LEU A 48 27.17 17.37 -17.01
CA LEU A 48 28.56 16.96 -16.85
C LEU A 48 29.38 17.28 -18.11
N ALA A 49 28.83 17.03 -19.31
CA ALA A 49 29.47 17.36 -20.58
C ALA A 49 29.66 18.88 -20.73
N GLY A 50 28.66 19.70 -20.37
CA GLY A 50 28.75 21.15 -20.39
C GLY A 50 29.82 21.71 -19.45
N ILE A 51 29.90 21.17 -18.23
CA ILE A 51 30.96 21.52 -17.27
C ILE A 51 32.34 21.12 -17.82
N ALA A 52 32.48 19.89 -18.32
CA ALA A 52 33.75 19.41 -18.89
C ALA A 52 34.22 20.27 -20.08
N ALA A 53 33.31 20.71 -20.95
CA ALA A 53 33.63 21.60 -22.06
C ALA A 53 34.15 22.98 -21.60
N LYS A 54 33.60 23.54 -20.50
CA LYS A 54 34.07 24.80 -19.93
C LYS A 54 35.49 24.66 -19.34
N PHE A 55 35.80 23.53 -18.72
CA PHE A 55 37.15 23.23 -18.25
C PHE A 55 38.13 23.03 -19.41
N ALA A 56 37.75 22.28 -20.45
CA ALA A 56 38.60 22.03 -21.62
C ALA A 56 38.90 23.30 -22.44
N SER A 57 38.00 24.28 -22.42
CA SER A 57 38.15 25.55 -23.13
C SER A 57 38.79 26.67 -22.30
N GLY A 58 39.09 26.45 -21.01
CA GLY A 58 39.71 27.45 -20.13
C GLY A 58 38.84 28.67 -19.79
N MET A 59 37.58 28.71 -20.24
CA MET A 59 36.65 29.83 -20.05
C MET A 59 35.88 29.69 -18.73
N ILE A 60 36.60 29.78 -17.61
CA ILE A 60 36.02 29.73 -16.26
C ILE A 60 35.38 31.09 -15.95
N ASN A 61 34.07 31.17 -16.17
CA ASN A 61 33.26 32.36 -15.86
C ASN A 61 32.40 32.10 -14.62
N TRP A 62 31.91 33.18 -13.99
CA TRP A 62 30.96 33.10 -12.86
C TRP A 62 29.71 32.23 -13.16
N VAL A 63 29.30 32.14 -14.43
CA VAL A 63 28.21 31.26 -14.90
C VAL A 63 28.43 29.78 -14.52
N LEU A 64 29.68 29.34 -14.37
CA LEU A 64 30.02 27.99 -13.91
C LEU A 64 29.48 27.71 -12.49
N ALA A 65 29.42 28.71 -11.61
CA ALA A 65 28.82 28.55 -10.28
C ALA A 65 27.32 28.20 -10.38
N VAL A 66 26.61 28.77 -11.36
CA VAL A 66 25.19 28.46 -11.63
C VAL A 66 25.01 27.02 -12.13
N TYR A 67 25.96 26.50 -12.93
CA TYR A 67 25.97 25.08 -13.33
C TYR A 67 26.06 24.14 -12.13
N PHE A 68 26.92 24.45 -11.15
CA PHE A 68 27.05 23.64 -9.94
C PHE A 68 25.78 23.68 -9.08
N ILE A 69 25.14 24.84 -8.94
CA ILE A 69 23.85 24.96 -8.24
C ILE A 69 22.79 24.07 -8.91
N ASN A 70 22.73 24.09 -10.25
CA ASN A 70 21.78 23.25 -10.99
C ASN A 70 22.07 21.75 -10.82
N LEU A 71 23.34 21.36 -10.71
CA LEU A 71 23.73 19.98 -10.41
C LEU A 71 23.23 19.55 -9.02
N VAL A 72 23.31 20.43 -8.01
CA VAL A 72 22.75 20.17 -6.67
C VAL A 72 21.23 20.03 -6.72
N CYS A 73 20.53 20.91 -7.44
CA CYS A 73 19.09 20.79 -7.63
C CYS A 73 18.69 19.48 -8.34
N LEU A 74 19.49 19.03 -9.31
CA LEU A 74 19.29 17.76 -10.00
C LEU A 74 19.57 16.56 -9.07
N ALA A 75 20.56 16.65 -8.19
CA ALA A 75 20.83 15.64 -7.16
C ALA A 75 19.64 15.48 -6.19
N VAL A 76 18.97 16.59 -5.82
CA VAL A 76 17.73 16.53 -5.02
C VAL A 76 16.62 15.78 -5.78
N ASN A 77 16.50 15.96 -7.09
CA ASN A 77 15.53 15.21 -7.91
C ASN A 77 15.83 13.69 -7.90
N TRP A 78 17.11 13.30 -8.00
CA TRP A 78 17.53 11.91 -7.83
C TRP A 78 17.18 11.36 -6.44
N ALA A 79 17.44 12.12 -5.38
CA ALA A 79 17.11 11.69 -4.01
C ALA A 79 15.60 11.46 -3.82
N VAL A 80 14.77 12.37 -4.34
CA VAL A 80 13.31 12.22 -4.32
C VAL A 80 12.86 11.01 -5.17
N TYR A 81 13.47 10.80 -6.33
CA TYR A 81 13.18 9.65 -7.18
C TYR A 81 13.46 8.32 -6.46
N PHE A 82 14.64 8.14 -5.87
CA PHE A 82 14.97 6.91 -5.14
C PHE A 82 14.06 6.69 -3.92
N ARG A 83 13.72 7.76 -3.19
CA ARG A 83 12.76 7.68 -2.08
C ARG A 83 11.41 7.16 -2.57
N ASN A 84 10.92 7.70 -3.67
CA ASN A 84 9.62 7.31 -4.23
C ASN A 84 9.64 5.89 -4.80
N CYS A 85 10.73 5.45 -5.44
CA CYS A 85 10.91 4.07 -5.88
C CYS A 85 10.82 3.08 -4.71
N ARG A 86 11.43 3.42 -3.57
CA ARG A 86 11.34 2.59 -2.36
C ARG A 86 9.91 2.49 -1.81
N LEU A 87 9.18 3.61 -1.81
CA LEU A 87 7.76 3.63 -1.39
C LEU A 87 6.90 2.78 -2.32
N ASP A 88 7.12 2.86 -3.63
CA ASP A 88 6.38 2.06 -4.61
C ASP A 88 6.70 0.57 -4.50
N ALA A 89 7.96 0.20 -4.27
CA ALA A 89 8.35 -1.19 -4.01
C ALA A 89 7.65 -1.75 -2.76
N ALA A 90 7.58 -0.99 -1.67
CA ALA A 90 6.85 -1.41 -0.46
C ALA A 90 5.35 -1.58 -0.72
N ARG A 91 4.73 -0.67 -1.49
CA ARG A 91 3.31 -0.79 -1.88
C ARG A 91 3.05 -2.02 -2.73
N LEU A 92 3.95 -2.34 -3.67
CA LEU A 92 3.87 -3.53 -4.50
C LEU A 92 3.99 -4.81 -3.68
N ALA A 93 4.95 -4.86 -2.73
CA ALA A 93 5.11 -5.98 -1.83
C ALA A 93 3.85 -6.22 -0.97
N ASN A 94 3.28 -5.17 -0.39
CA ASN A 94 2.03 -5.27 0.39
C ASN A 94 0.86 -5.75 -0.48
N LYS A 95 0.73 -5.26 -1.71
CA LYS A 95 -0.30 -5.73 -2.66
C LYS A 95 -0.10 -7.20 -3.03
N GLN A 96 1.15 -7.63 -3.21
CA GLN A 96 1.45 -9.02 -3.54
C GLN A 96 1.17 -9.95 -2.34
N ALA A 97 1.56 -9.54 -1.13
CA ALA A 97 1.25 -10.28 0.09
C ALA A 97 -0.26 -10.41 0.31
N ALA A 98 -1.02 -9.33 0.15
CA ALA A 98 -2.48 -9.36 0.21
C ALA A 98 -3.08 -10.30 -0.84
N ARG A 99 -2.57 -10.30 -2.07
CA ARG A 99 -3.01 -11.24 -3.13
C ARG A 99 -2.67 -12.70 -2.82
N ILE A 100 -1.51 -12.97 -2.24
CA ILE A 100 -1.12 -14.34 -1.86
C ILE A 100 -2.09 -14.87 -0.80
N ILE A 101 -2.37 -14.07 0.23
CA ILE A 101 -3.37 -14.40 1.26
C ILE A 101 -4.72 -14.66 0.58
N ASP A 102 -5.20 -13.74 -0.26
CA ASP A 102 -6.46 -13.89 -1.00
C ASP A 102 -6.55 -15.20 -1.81
N SER A 103 -5.48 -15.55 -2.53
CA SER A 103 -5.44 -16.78 -3.34
C SER A 103 -5.29 -18.07 -2.55
N SER A 104 -4.84 -17.99 -1.29
CA SER A 104 -4.57 -19.16 -0.46
C SER A 104 -5.74 -19.52 0.45
N VAL A 105 -6.69 -18.62 0.69
CA VAL A 105 -7.84 -18.89 1.58
C VAL A 105 -8.89 -19.69 0.81
N ASN A 106 -9.03 -20.97 1.15
CA ASN A 106 -10.01 -21.86 0.52
C ASN A 106 -11.23 -22.06 1.42
N THR A 107 -11.00 -22.14 2.72
CA THR A 107 -12.05 -22.32 3.73
C THR A 107 -11.81 -21.37 4.88
N LEU A 108 -12.79 -20.49 5.11
CA LEU A 108 -12.75 -19.43 6.10
C LEU A 108 -13.73 -19.74 7.22
N LEU A 109 -13.23 -19.79 8.46
CA LEU A 109 -14.06 -19.85 9.66
C LEU A 109 -14.15 -18.48 10.32
N ILE A 110 -15.35 -18.01 10.60
CA ILE A 110 -15.63 -16.74 11.24
C ILE A 110 -16.22 -17.03 12.61
N ALA A 111 -15.45 -16.83 13.67
CA ALA A 111 -15.94 -16.91 15.03
C ALA A 111 -16.57 -15.58 15.43
N THR A 112 -17.75 -15.61 16.06
CA THR A 112 -18.40 -14.39 16.54
C THR A 112 -19.15 -14.60 17.85
N ASP A 113 -19.06 -13.61 18.73
CA ASP A 113 -19.86 -13.49 19.94
C ASP A 113 -21.06 -12.53 19.76
N GLY A 114 -21.22 -11.97 18.56
CA GLY A 114 -22.24 -10.96 18.24
C GLY A 114 -21.91 -9.55 18.75
N SER A 115 -20.71 -9.35 19.33
CA SER A 115 -20.26 -8.02 19.74
C SER A 115 -20.00 -7.12 18.54
N LYS A 116 -20.09 -5.80 18.75
CA LYS A 116 -19.74 -4.82 17.72
C LYS A 116 -18.30 -5.00 17.21
N ALA A 117 -17.37 -5.32 18.11
CA ALA A 117 -15.97 -5.53 17.75
C ALA A 117 -15.80 -6.72 16.80
N SER A 118 -16.47 -7.85 17.08
CA SER A 118 -16.44 -9.01 16.20
C SER A 118 -17.10 -8.72 14.85
N LEU A 119 -18.23 -8.02 14.81
CA LEU A 119 -18.88 -7.62 13.55
C LEU A 119 -18.02 -6.65 12.71
N GLU A 120 -17.30 -5.73 13.35
CA GLU A 120 -16.33 -4.87 12.68
C GLU A 120 -15.15 -5.69 12.12
N ALA A 121 -14.67 -6.70 12.84
CA ALA A 121 -13.63 -7.61 12.36
C ALA A 121 -14.10 -8.43 11.13
N ILE A 122 -15.35 -8.91 11.14
CA ILE A 122 -15.98 -9.59 10.00
C ILE A 122 -16.09 -8.65 8.80
N THR A 123 -16.56 -7.43 9.03
CA THR A 123 -16.68 -6.41 7.98
C THR A 123 -15.31 -6.08 7.40
N PHE A 124 -14.28 -5.95 8.24
CA PHE A 124 -12.91 -5.73 7.80
C PHE A 124 -12.39 -6.91 6.96
N ALA A 125 -12.60 -8.15 7.42
CA ALA A 125 -12.20 -9.35 6.69
C ALA A 125 -12.88 -9.43 5.31
N ALA A 126 -14.17 -9.08 5.24
CA ALA A 126 -14.92 -9.03 3.98
C ALA A 126 -14.41 -7.97 2.99
N HIS A 127 -13.76 -6.91 3.47
CA HIS A 127 -13.10 -5.91 2.62
C HIS A 127 -11.64 -6.26 2.28
N ALA A 128 -10.95 -6.97 3.18
CA ALA A 128 -9.54 -7.32 3.02
C ALA A 128 -9.31 -8.55 2.13
N ILE A 129 -10.29 -9.46 2.09
CA ILE A 129 -10.25 -10.74 1.37
C ILE A 129 -11.38 -10.74 0.34
N ASP A 130 -11.10 -11.22 -0.88
CA ASP A 130 -12.12 -11.48 -1.90
C ASP A 130 -12.90 -12.75 -1.53
N LEU A 131 -13.84 -12.59 -0.59
CA LEU A 131 -14.67 -13.67 -0.08
C LEU A 131 -15.43 -14.44 -1.17
N LYS A 132 -15.58 -13.88 -2.38
CA LYS A 132 -16.19 -14.57 -3.53
C LYS A 132 -15.34 -15.70 -4.09
N LYS A 133 -14.04 -15.71 -3.83
CA LYS A 133 -13.13 -16.78 -4.24
C LYS A 133 -12.99 -17.88 -3.20
N VAL A 134 -13.45 -17.64 -1.97
CA VAL A 134 -13.41 -18.62 -0.89
C VAL A 134 -14.51 -19.64 -1.15
N GLU A 135 -14.16 -20.92 -1.19
CA GLU A 135 -15.10 -22.00 -1.52
C GLU A 135 -16.11 -22.25 -0.41
N ASN A 136 -15.65 -22.23 0.85
CA ASN A 136 -16.48 -22.44 2.03
C ASN A 136 -16.25 -21.35 3.07
N ILE A 137 -17.33 -20.70 3.48
CA ILE A 137 -17.35 -19.71 4.55
C ILE A 137 -18.33 -20.18 5.60
N GLU A 138 -17.84 -20.37 6.82
CA GLU A 138 -18.64 -20.82 7.96
C GLU A 138 -18.56 -19.80 9.08
N VAL A 139 -19.71 -19.42 9.63
CA VAL A 139 -19.85 -18.56 10.80
C VAL A 139 -20.16 -19.43 12.00
N LEU A 140 -19.33 -19.32 13.02
CA LEU A 140 -19.39 -20.07 14.26
C LEU A 140 -19.63 -19.13 15.45
N SER A 141 -20.60 -19.46 16.29
CA SER A 141 -20.70 -18.88 17.63
C SER A 141 -20.62 -19.97 18.69
N VAL A 142 -20.02 -19.66 19.84
CA VAL A 142 -19.84 -20.60 20.94
C VAL A 142 -20.66 -20.18 22.14
N ALA A 143 -21.58 -21.05 22.57
CA ALA A 143 -22.32 -20.88 23.81
C ALA A 143 -21.49 -21.38 25.00
N GLU A 144 -21.20 -20.48 25.95
CA GLU A 144 -20.40 -20.78 27.16
C GLU A 144 -21.05 -21.78 28.12
N SER A 145 -22.36 -22.03 28.00
CA SER A 145 -23.11 -22.93 28.87
C SER A 145 -24.13 -23.74 28.08
N THR A 146 -24.67 -24.81 28.68
CA THR A 146 -25.80 -25.58 28.10
C THR A 146 -27.16 -24.92 28.34
N SER A 147 -27.19 -23.68 28.83
CA SER A 147 -28.45 -22.96 29.06
C SER A 147 -29.08 -22.51 27.74
N GLU A 148 -30.39 -22.61 27.63
CA GLU A 148 -31.17 -22.18 26.46
C GLU A 148 -30.91 -20.71 26.10
N ILE A 149 -30.66 -19.86 27.10
CA ILE A 149 -30.37 -18.43 26.92
C ILE A 149 -29.00 -18.22 26.26
N SER A 150 -27.99 -19.02 26.61
CA SER A 150 -26.68 -18.92 25.95
C SER A 150 -26.69 -19.49 24.53
N ALA A 151 -27.46 -20.56 24.30
CA ALA A 151 -27.66 -21.11 22.95
C ALA A 151 -28.41 -20.12 22.05
N ALA A 152 -29.46 -19.47 22.56
CA ALA A 152 -30.20 -18.46 21.82
C ALA A 152 -29.33 -17.25 21.43
N ARG A 153 -28.48 -16.77 22.36
CA ARG A 153 -27.52 -15.69 22.09
C ARG A 153 -26.50 -16.06 21.03
N ALA A 154 -25.96 -17.28 21.07
CA ALA A 154 -25.01 -17.75 20.06
C ALA A 154 -25.65 -17.86 18.67
N THR A 155 -26.90 -18.35 18.58
CA THR A 155 -27.66 -18.39 17.33
C THR A 155 -27.97 -16.99 16.79
N GLU A 156 -28.29 -16.03 17.67
CA GLU A 156 -28.50 -14.64 17.26
C GLU A 156 -27.21 -14.02 16.73
N ALA A 157 -26.07 -14.31 17.36
CA ALA A 157 -24.76 -13.87 16.92
C ALA A 157 -24.38 -14.42 15.53
N THR A 158 -24.57 -15.72 15.27
CA THR A 158 -24.29 -16.29 13.95
C THR A 158 -25.16 -15.67 12.87
N LYS A 159 -26.45 -15.49 13.17
CA LYS A 159 -27.39 -14.91 12.22
C LYS A 159 -27.04 -13.47 11.88
N HIS A 160 -26.70 -12.66 12.88
CA HIS A 160 -26.32 -11.27 12.66
C HIS A 160 -25.03 -11.14 11.83
N ALA A 161 -24.06 -12.03 12.07
CA ALA A 161 -22.85 -12.11 11.25
C ALA A 161 -23.14 -12.58 9.82
N ALA A 162 -23.99 -13.58 9.64
CA ALA A 162 -24.42 -14.07 8.33
C ALA A 162 -25.15 -12.98 7.53
N GLU A 163 -26.07 -12.24 8.15
CA GLU A 163 -26.76 -11.09 7.55
C GLU A 163 -25.76 -9.99 7.13
N THR A 164 -24.73 -9.74 7.94
CA THR A 164 -23.67 -8.77 7.63
C THR A 164 -22.86 -9.20 6.39
N LEU A 165 -22.56 -10.50 6.27
CA LEU A 165 -21.88 -11.06 5.10
C LEU A 165 -22.78 -11.07 3.86
N GLU A 166 -24.08 -11.36 4.01
CA GLU A 166 -25.04 -11.33 2.91
C GLU A 166 -25.19 -9.92 2.32
N HIS A 167 -25.18 -8.87 3.17
CA HIS A 167 -25.12 -7.48 2.69
C HIS A 167 -23.86 -7.17 1.88
N ALA A 168 -22.74 -7.87 2.16
CA ALA A 168 -21.52 -7.81 1.37
C ALA A 168 -21.57 -8.72 0.12
N GLY A 169 -22.66 -9.45 -0.11
CA GLY A 169 -22.88 -10.34 -1.25
C GLY A 169 -22.22 -11.71 -1.09
N VAL A 170 -22.01 -12.16 0.14
CA VAL A 170 -21.31 -13.39 0.49
C VAL A 170 -22.25 -14.31 1.29
N LYS A 171 -22.38 -15.57 0.89
CA LYS A 171 -23.15 -16.57 1.64
C LYS A 171 -22.24 -17.33 2.59
N ALA A 172 -22.70 -17.54 3.81
CA ALA A 172 -21.99 -18.33 4.81
C ALA A 172 -22.91 -19.37 5.45
N SER A 173 -22.37 -20.52 5.84
CA SER A 173 -23.07 -21.49 6.69
C SER A 173 -23.01 -21.05 8.15
N GLU A 174 -24.10 -21.22 8.89
CA GLU A 174 -24.15 -20.89 10.31
C GLU A 174 -24.00 -22.15 11.16
N LYS A 175 -23.18 -22.08 12.22
CA LYS A 175 -23.00 -23.16 13.18
C LYS A 175 -22.89 -22.63 14.60
N VAL A 176 -23.51 -23.34 15.53
CA VAL A 176 -23.40 -23.04 16.97
C VAL A 176 -22.76 -24.23 17.67
N CYS A 177 -21.72 -23.95 18.45
CA CYS A 177 -21.05 -24.93 19.30
C CYS A 177 -21.28 -24.60 20.78
N THR A 178 -21.11 -25.60 21.64
CA THR A 178 -21.17 -25.42 23.10
C THR A 178 -19.82 -25.78 23.71
N GLY A 179 -19.45 -25.08 24.78
CA GLY A 179 -18.22 -25.35 25.54
C GLY A 179 -17.27 -24.16 25.62
N GLU A 180 -15.99 -24.45 25.80
CA GLU A 180 -14.94 -23.42 25.88
C GLU A 180 -14.67 -22.83 24.49
N ALA A 181 -14.71 -21.51 24.38
CA ALA A 181 -14.71 -20.81 23.10
C ALA A 181 -13.49 -21.14 22.24
N ALA A 182 -12.26 -21.09 22.79
CA ALA A 182 -11.07 -21.32 22.00
C ALA A 182 -10.97 -22.79 21.53
N ALA A 183 -11.23 -23.76 22.41
CA ALA A 183 -11.26 -25.17 22.04
C ALA A 183 -12.32 -25.49 20.98
N ALA A 184 -13.51 -24.90 21.09
CA ALA A 184 -14.58 -25.10 20.12
C ALA A 184 -14.21 -24.54 18.74
N ILE A 185 -13.66 -23.31 18.69
CA ILE A 185 -13.22 -22.67 17.44
C ILE A 185 -12.09 -23.47 16.77
N VAL A 186 -11.06 -23.85 17.53
CA VAL A 186 -9.94 -24.64 17.00
C VAL A 186 -10.41 -26.03 16.57
N GLY A 187 -11.31 -26.64 17.33
CA GLY A 187 -11.90 -27.93 17.00
C GLY A 187 -12.70 -27.87 15.70
N GLU A 188 -13.48 -26.80 15.49
CA GLU A 188 -14.24 -26.62 14.26
C GLU A 188 -13.34 -26.29 13.07
N ALA A 189 -12.36 -25.39 13.24
CA ALA A 189 -11.38 -25.07 12.19
C ALA A 189 -10.67 -26.31 11.66
N ARG A 190 -10.34 -27.28 12.53
CA ARG A 190 -9.76 -28.55 12.11
C ARG A 190 -10.74 -29.48 11.41
N LYS A 191 -12.03 -29.45 11.75
CA LYS A 191 -13.06 -30.29 11.12
C LYS A 191 -13.39 -29.83 9.71
N THR A 192 -13.42 -28.52 9.50
CA THR A 192 -13.74 -27.90 8.21
C THR A 192 -12.50 -27.66 7.34
N ASP A 193 -11.30 -28.00 7.85
CA ASP A 193 -10.01 -27.71 7.22
C ASP A 193 -9.85 -26.21 6.90
N ALA A 194 -10.36 -25.36 7.81
CA ALA A 194 -10.27 -23.93 7.69
C ALA A 194 -8.82 -23.47 7.77
N ASN A 195 -8.38 -22.77 6.72
CA ASN A 195 -7.01 -22.27 6.61
C ASN A 195 -6.88 -20.80 7.00
N LEU A 196 -7.99 -20.15 7.33
CA LEU A 196 -8.05 -18.86 7.98
C LEU A 196 -9.20 -18.82 9.00
N VAL A 197 -8.93 -18.25 10.17
CA VAL A 197 -9.93 -18.00 11.22
C VAL A 197 -9.98 -16.50 11.50
N VAL A 198 -11.17 -15.91 11.47
CA VAL A 198 -11.45 -14.51 11.83
C VAL A 198 -12.27 -14.52 13.13
N MET A 199 -12.00 -13.61 14.06
CA MET A 199 -12.69 -13.50 15.35
C MET A 199 -12.97 -12.03 15.71
#